data_AF-A0A956JK35-F1
#
_entry.id   AF-A0A956JK35-F1
#
_cell.length_a   1.000
_cell.length_b   1.000
_cell.length_c   1.000
_cell.angle_alpha   90.00
_cell.angle_beta   90.00
_cell.angle_gamma   90.00
#
_symmetry.space_group_name_H-M   'P 1'
#
loop_
_entity.id
_entity.type
_entity.pdbx_description
1 polymer ?
#
loop_
_entity_poly.entity_id
_entity_poly.type
_entity_poly.pdbx_seq_one_letter_code
_entity_poly.pdbx_strand_id
1 'polypeptide(L)'
;MDKKAKTALIDPLFNNNPIALQVLGICSALAVTTKLETAVVMSIALTAVVTLSNVAVSLIRNKIPGSIRIIVQLTIIASLVILTDQVLKAFVYDIAKQLSVFVGLIITNCIVMG
;
A
#
# COMPACT_ATOMS: atom_id res chain seq x y z
N MET A 1 18.23 22.98 16.62
CA MET A 1 17.35 21.94 16.03
C MET A 1 17.91 20.59 16.44
N ASP A 2 17.24 19.95 17.42
CA ASP A 2 17.70 18.77 18.16
C ASP A 2 18.25 17.64 17.29
N LYS A 3 19.45 17.16 17.61
CA LYS A 3 20.12 16.03 16.93
C LYS A 3 19.19 14.80 16.82
N LYS A 4 18.35 14.56 17.84
CA LYS A 4 17.36 13.47 17.86
C LYS A 4 16.27 13.59 16.79
N ALA A 5 15.80 14.80 16.50
CA ALA A 5 14.78 15.03 15.47
C ALA A 5 15.36 14.81 14.06
N LYS A 6 16.64 15.18 13.84
CA LYS A 6 17.35 14.84 12.61
C LYS A 6 17.49 13.33 12.45
N THR A 7 17.95 12.64 13.48
CA THR A 7 18.12 11.18 13.46
C THR A 7 16.79 10.47 13.15
N ALA A 8 15.68 10.86 13.79
CA ALA A 8 14.35 10.29 13.53
C ALA A 8 13.83 10.49 12.10
N LEU A 9 14.24 11.57 11.40
CA LEU A 9 13.83 11.83 10.01
C LEU A 9 14.78 11.21 8.97
N ILE A 10 16.08 11.09 9.29
CA ILE A 10 17.10 10.62 8.35
C ILE A 10 17.24 9.08 8.41
N ASP A 11 17.04 8.47 9.58
CA ASP A 11 17.13 7.02 9.78
C ASP A 11 16.18 6.20 8.88
N PRO A 12 14.87 6.50 8.77
CA PRO A 12 13.97 5.72 7.90
C PRO A 12 14.29 5.90 6.40
N LEU A 13 14.99 6.97 6.02
CA LEU A 13 15.33 7.26 4.62
C LEU A 13 16.58 6.51 4.16
N PHE A 14 17.60 6.40 5.03
CA PHE A 14 18.91 5.82 4.68
C PHE A 14 19.25 4.52 5.40
N ASN A 15 19.03 4.45 6.72
CA ASN A 15 19.49 3.32 7.53
C ASN A 15 18.43 2.24 7.76
N ASN A 16 17.15 2.56 7.56
CA ASN A 16 16.04 1.65 7.86
C ASN A 16 14.93 1.70 6.79
N ASN A 17 15.30 1.83 5.51
CA ASN A 17 14.36 1.83 4.40
C ASN A 17 13.78 0.41 4.18
N PRO A 18 12.45 0.19 4.37
CA PRO A 18 11.82 -1.13 4.24
C PRO A 18 11.95 -1.73 2.84
N ILE A 19 12.06 -0.89 1.80
CA ILE A 19 12.16 -1.37 0.40
C ILE A 19 13.56 -1.94 0.13
N ALA A 20 14.61 -1.28 0.61
CA ALA A 20 16.00 -1.65 0.32
C ALA A 20 16.55 -2.71 1.28
N LEU A 21 16.22 -2.63 2.57
CA LEU A 21 16.77 -3.52 3.60
C LEU A 21 15.88 -4.72 3.91
N GLN A 22 14.56 -4.55 3.92
CA GLN A 22 13.60 -5.64 4.20
C GLN A 22 13.02 -6.26 2.93
N VAL A 23 13.35 -5.71 1.75
CA VAL A 23 12.84 -6.16 0.43
C VAL A 23 11.32 -6.18 0.38
N LEU A 24 10.67 -5.29 1.15
CA LEU A 24 9.22 -5.21 1.25
C LEU A 24 8.69 -4.25 0.18
N GLY A 25 7.79 -4.73 -0.70
CA GLY A 25 7.14 -3.90 -1.72
C GLY A 25 7.98 -3.61 -2.98
N ILE A 26 9.08 -4.34 -3.20
CA ILE A 26 9.98 -4.14 -4.35
C ILE A 26 9.31 -4.41 -5.71
N CYS A 27 8.37 -5.35 -5.76
CA CYS A 27 7.63 -5.72 -6.98
C CYS A 27 6.81 -4.54 -7.53
N SER A 28 6.08 -3.85 -6.66
CA SER A 28 5.27 -2.69 -7.01
C SER A 28 6.15 -1.48 -7.34
N ALA A 29 7.28 -1.31 -6.62
CA ALA A 29 8.23 -0.23 -6.86
C ALA A 29 8.93 -0.34 -8.23
N LEU A 30 9.36 -1.54 -8.62
CA LEU A 30 9.98 -1.78 -9.93
C LEU A 30 8.97 -1.62 -11.08
N ALA A 31 7.73 -2.07 -10.89
CA ALA A 31 6.69 -2.01 -11.92
C ALA A 31 6.28 -0.58 -12.31
N VAL A 32 6.32 0.37 -11.37
CA VAL A 32 5.80 1.74 -11.58
C VAL A 32 6.85 2.73 -12.12
N THR A 33 8.06 2.25 -12.42
CA THR A 33 9.18 3.08 -12.92
C THR A 33 8.99 3.64 -14.33
N THR A 34 7.99 3.15 -15.08
CA THR A 34 7.81 3.47 -16.51
C THR A 34 7.20 4.85 -16.76
N LYS A 35 6.32 5.34 -15.87
CA LYS A 35 5.64 6.63 -16.00
C LYS A 35 5.46 7.29 -14.63
N LEU A 36 5.90 8.54 -14.52
CA LEU A 36 5.78 9.32 -13.27
C LEU A 36 4.31 9.57 -12.92
N GLU A 37 3.47 9.84 -13.91
CA GLU A 37 2.03 10.11 -13.71
C GLU A 37 1.31 8.93 -13.03
N THR A 38 1.55 7.70 -13.50
CA THR A 38 0.97 6.49 -12.87
C THR A 38 1.55 6.25 -11.48
N ALA A 39 2.83 6.55 -11.25
CA ALA A 39 3.48 6.39 -9.95
C ALA A 39 2.86 7.29 -8.87
N VAL A 40 2.58 8.54 -9.20
CA VAL A 40 1.97 9.49 -8.28
C VAL A 40 0.54 9.05 -7.91
N VAL A 41 -0.28 8.75 -8.92
CA VAL A 41 -1.68 8.32 -8.69
C VAL A 41 -1.74 7.03 -7.88
N MET A 42 -0.91 6.04 -8.22
CA MET A 42 -0.83 4.77 -7.51
C MET A 42 -0.38 4.95 -6.04
N SER A 43 0.58 5.84 -5.78
CA SER A 43 1.07 6.11 -4.42
C SER A 43 -0.02 6.73 -3.54
N ILE A 44 -0.75 7.71 -4.07
CA ILE A 44 -1.86 8.36 -3.36
C ILE A 44 -2.97 7.34 -3.05
N ALA A 45 -3.35 6.52 -4.03
CA ALA A 45 -4.34 5.47 -3.85
C ALA A 45 -3.89 4.43 -2.82
N LEU A 46 -2.63 3.98 -2.89
CA LEU A 46 -2.04 3.04 -1.94
C LEU A 46 -2.10 3.61 -0.52
N THR A 47 -1.65 4.85 -0.29
CA THR A 47 -1.65 5.47 1.04
C THR A 47 -3.06 5.54 1.62
N ALA A 48 -4.05 5.93 0.82
CA ALA A 48 -5.44 5.99 1.27
C ALA A 48 -5.98 4.61 1.68
N VAL A 49 -5.77 3.59 0.84
CA VAL A 49 -6.22 2.22 1.10
C VAL A 49 -5.53 1.64 2.33
N VAL A 50 -4.20 1.77 2.44
CA VAL A 50 -3.41 1.23 3.55
C VAL A 50 -3.82 1.86 4.88
N THR A 51 -4.10 3.15 4.89
CA THR A 51 -4.53 3.84 6.11
C THR A 51 -5.89 3.32 6.57
N LEU A 52 -6.85 3.20 5.65
CA LEU A 52 -8.19 2.70 5.96
C LEU A 52 -8.21 1.21 6.32
N SER A 53 -7.42 0.39 5.62
CA SER A 53 -7.35 -1.05 5.87
C SER A 53 -6.74 -1.34 7.23
N ASN A 54 -5.69 -0.63 7.64
CA ASN A 54 -5.08 -0.79 8.96
C ASN A 54 -6.06 -0.43 10.10
N VAL A 55 -6.89 0.61 9.92
CA VAL A 55 -7.94 0.95 10.89
C VAL A 55 -8.98 -0.17 10.98
N ALA A 56 -9.45 -0.69 9.85
CA ALA A 56 -10.42 -1.79 9.81
C ALA A 56 -9.86 -3.08 10.43
N VAL A 57 -8.61 -3.43 10.12
CA VAL A 57 -7.92 -4.61 10.66
C VAL A 57 -7.69 -4.47 12.16
N SER A 58 -7.33 -3.28 12.64
CA SER A 58 -7.12 -3.01 14.08
C SER A 58 -8.38 -3.28 14.90
N LEU A 59 -9.57 -2.92 14.39
CA LEU A 59 -10.86 -3.16 15.06
C LEU A 59 -11.22 -4.65 15.17
N ILE A 60 -10.85 -5.46 14.18
CA ILE A 60 -11.27 -6.87 14.08
C ILE A 60 -10.21 -7.82 14.70
N ARG A 61 -8.98 -7.34 14.90
CA ARG A 61 -7.82 -8.13 15.37
C ARG A 61 -8.10 -9.02 16.59
N ASN A 62 -8.93 -8.57 17.54
CA ASN A 62 -9.19 -9.30 18.79
C ASN A 62 -10.11 -10.52 18.63
N LYS A 63 -10.84 -10.65 17.51
CA LYS A 63 -11.75 -11.77 17.25
C LYS A 63 -11.14 -12.88 16.39
N ILE A 64 -9.95 -12.67 15.81
CA ILE A 64 -9.38 -13.56 14.79
C ILE A 64 -8.28 -14.46 15.38
N PRO A 65 -8.42 -15.80 15.34
CA PRO A 65 -7.35 -16.72 15.72
C PRO A 65 -6.16 -16.64 14.75
N GLY A 66 -4.94 -16.77 15.27
CA GLY A 66 -3.69 -16.48 14.55
C GLY A 66 -3.51 -17.23 13.23
N SER A 67 -4.06 -18.43 13.11
CA SER A 67 -3.93 -19.30 11.93
C SER A 67 -4.59 -18.75 10.65
N ILE A 68 -5.59 -17.87 10.78
CA ILE A 68 -6.34 -17.32 9.62
C ILE A 68 -6.15 -15.81 9.44
N ARG A 69 -5.24 -15.18 10.21
CA ARG A 69 -5.07 -13.72 10.24
C ARG A 69 -4.75 -13.14 8.86
N ILE A 70 -3.80 -13.76 8.15
CA ILE A 70 -3.34 -13.30 6.83
C ILE A 70 -4.49 -13.31 5.82
N ILE A 71 -5.31 -14.36 5.82
CA ILE A 71 -6.43 -14.51 4.87
C ILE A 71 -7.47 -13.41 5.10
N VAL A 72 -7.80 -13.13 6.36
CA VAL A 72 -8.79 -12.09 6.71
C VAL A 72 -8.27 -10.70 6.35
N GLN A 73 -7.00 -10.39 6.67
CA GLN A 73 -6.38 -9.12 6.32
C GLN A 73 -6.37 -8.89 4.80
N LEU A 74 -5.95 -9.87 4.02
CA LEU A 74 -5.92 -9.79 2.56
C LEU A 74 -7.32 -9.60 1.96
N THR A 75 -8.34 -10.24 2.51
CA THR A 75 -9.73 -10.09 2.04
C THR A 75 -10.26 -8.68 2.29
N ILE A 76 -9.97 -8.12 3.47
CA ILE A 76 -10.34 -6.73 3.82
C ILE A 76 -9.64 -5.77 2.84
N ILE A 77 -8.32 -5.88 2.71
CA ILE A 77 -7.54 -5.01 1.81
C ILE A 77 -8.07 -5.12 0.36
N ALA A 78 -8.24 -6.34 -0.15
CA ALA A 78 -8.73 -6.58 -1.51
C ALA A 78 -10.09 -5.92 -1.77
N SER A 79 -11.02 -6.03 -0.82
CA SER A 79 -12.34 -5.39 -0.94
C SER A 79 -12.24 -3.86 -1.02
N LEU A 80 -11.41 -3.22 -0.20
CA LEU A 80 -11.18 -1.78 -0.25
C LEU A 80 -10.49 -1.32 -1.54
N VAL A 81 -9.51 -2.08 -2.03
CA VAL A 81 -8.83 -1.76 -3.30
C VAL A 81 -9.82 -1.85 -4.47
N ILE A 82 -10.67 -2.89 -4.51
CA ILE A 82 -11.68 -3.04 -5.57
C ILE A 82 -12.67 -1.88 -5.54
N LEU A 83 -13.13 -1.44 -4.36
CA LEU A 83 -13.99 -0.27 -4.26
C LEU A 83 -13.30 1.00 -4.79
N THR A 84 -12.02 1.17 -4.48
CA THR A 84 -11.22 2.30 -4.96
C THR A 84 -11.04 2.27 -6.49
N ASP A 85 -10.82 1.09 -7.07
CA ASP A 85 -10.73 0.89 -8.52
C ASP A 85 -12.03 1.28 -9.24
N GLN A 86 -13.18 0.89 -8.68
CA GLN A 86 -14.49 1.27 -9.24
C GLN A 86 -14.74 2.78 -9.15
N VAL A 87 -14.35 3.42 -8.04
CA VAL A 87 -14.43 4.87 -7.89
C VAL A 87 -13.56 5.58 -8.94
N LEU A 88 -12.33 5.12 -9.16
CA LEU A 88 -11.46 5.73 -10.18
C LEU A 88 -11.99 5.57 -11.60
N LYS A 89 -12.57 4.41 -11.95
CA LYS A 89 -13.23 4.17 -13.24
C LYS A 89 -14.38 5.15 -13.51
N ALA A 90 -15.07 5.60 -12.46
CA ALA A 90 -16.17 6.55 -12.58
C ALA A 90 -15.71 8.00 -12.83
N PHE A 91 -14.54 8.41 -12.34
CA PHE A 91 -14.06 9.79 -12.47
C PHE A 91 -13.05 10.01 -13.61
N VAL A 92 -12.15 9.05 -13.89
CA VAL A 92 -11.07 9.21 -14.89
C VAL A 92 -10.82 7.92 -15.66
N TYR A 93 -11.54 7.71 -16.76
CA TYR A 93 -11.52 6.44 -17.50
C TYR A 93 -10.16 6.09 -18.13
N ASP A 94 -9.42 7.08 -18.64
CA ASP A 94 -8.11 6.87 -19.29
C ASP A 94 -7.02 6.40 -18.31
N ILE A 95 -6.98 7.01 -17.12
CA ILE A 95 -6.05 6.63 -16.04
C ILE A 95 -6.49 5.33 -15.38
N ALA A 96 -7.80 5.11 -15.22
CA ALA A 96 -8.34 3.90 -14.63
C ALA A 96 -8.00 2.63 -15.44
N LYS A 97 -7.90 2.73 -16.77
CA LYS A 97 -7.51 1.59 -17.62
C LYS A 97 -6.08 1.11 -17.34
N GLN A 98 -5.16 2.04 -17.09
CA GLN A 98 -3.79 1.70 -16.70
C GLN A 98 -3.75 1.23 -15.24
N LEU A 99 -4.50 1.88 -14.34
CA LEU A 99 -4.53 1.53 -12.92
C LEU A 99 -5.14 0.16 -12.62
N SER A 100 -6.08 -0.33 -13.44
CA SER A 100 -6.74 -1.62 -13.20
C SER A 100 -5.77 -2.82 -13.18
N VAL A 101 -4.60 -2.73 -13.85
CA VAL A 101 -3.53 -3.74 -13.76
C VAL A 101 -2.72 -3.57 -12.47
N PHE A 102 -2.47 -2.33 -12.05
CA PHE A 102 -1.74 -2.02 -10.82
C PHE A 102 -2.52 -2.34 -9.54
N VAL A 103 -3.86 -2.42 -9.61
CA VAL A 103 -4.72 -2.87 -8.50
C VAL A 103 -4.30 -4.25 -7.98
N GLY A 104 -3.96 -5.20 -8.86
CA GLY A 104 -3.44 -6.51 -8.44
C GLY A 104 -2.08 -6.43 -7.72
N LEU A 105 -1.22 -5.53 -8.15
CA LEU A 105 0.09 -5.24 -7.53
C LEU A 105 -0.04 -4.51 -6.19
N ILE A 106 -1.17 -3.83 -5.92
CA ILE A 106 -1.48 -3.22 -4.62
C ILE A 106 -1.95 -4.30 -3.63
N ILE A 107 -2.84 -5.20 -4.05
CA ILE A 107 -3.37 -6.28 -3.19
C ILE A 107 -2.24 -7.21 -2.71
N THR A 108 -1.30 -7.51 -3.60
CA THR A 108 -0.15 -8.39 -3.32
C THR A 108 1.07 -7.64 -2.79
N ASN A 109 0.96 -6.35 -2.47
CA ASN A 109 2.08 -5.58 -1.98
C ASN A 109 2.45 -6.02 -0.56
N CYS A 110 3.66 -6.55 -0.40
CA CYS A 110 4.17 -7.04 0.88
C CYS A 110 4.23 -5.95 1.95
N ILE A 111 4.31 -4.67 1.57
CA ILE A 111 4.31 -3.53 2.51
C ILE A 111 2.95 -3.32 3.19
N VAL A 112 1.87 -3.83 2.59
CA VAL A 112 0.51 -3.70 3.11
C VAL A 112 0.15 -4.85 4.05
N MET A 113 0.82 -5.99 3.89
CA MET A 113 0.66 -7.18 4.72
C MET A 113 1.55 -7.14 5.98
N GLY A 114 2.64 -6.36 5.93
CA GLY A 114 3.65 -6.22 6.99
C GLY A 114 3.26 -5.25 8.11
#